data_AF-A0A4R5AAN1-F1
#
_entry.id   AF-A0A4R5AAN1-F1
#
_cell.length_a   1.000
_cell.length_b   1.000
_cell.length_c   1.000
_cell.angle_alpha   90.00
_cell.angle_beta   90.00
_cell.angle_gamma   90.00
#
_symmetry.space_group_name_H-M   'P 1'
#
loop_
_entity.id
_entity.type
_entity.pdbx_description
1 polymer ?
#
loop_
_entity_poly.entity_id
_entity_poly.type
_entity_poly.pdbx_seq_one_letter_code
_entity_poly.pdbx_strand_id
1 'polypeptide(L)' 'MKGDWVEIVVDAGGDGTRTYEVAASRAGRRVEVATRRGVVEVSEVTRTGTSVRTARFMASRVLALVEHPTEAAEARPGD' A
#
# COMPACT_ATOMS: atom_id res chain seq x y z
N MET A 1 -4.67 12.68 -0.98
CA MET A 1 -5.27 11.38 -1.40
C MET A 1 -4.89 10.32 -0.37
N LYS A 2 -5.63 9.22 -0.23
CA LYS A 2 -5.09 7.99 0.40
C LYS A 2 -3.83 7.58 -0.37
N GLY A 3 -2.79 7.16 0.37
CA GLY A 3 -1.38 7.22 0.00
C GLY A 3 -1.02 6.86 -1.44
N ASP A 4 0.06 7.48 -1.93
CA ASP A 4 0.60 7.20 -3.26
C ASP A 4 1.29 5.85 -3.32
N TRP A 5 1.71 5.32 -2.16
CA TRP A 5 2.19 3.96 -2.05
C TRP A 5 2.05 3.42 -0.62
N VAL A 6 2.15 2.10 -0.51
CA VAL A 6 2.09 1.35 0.75
C VAL A 6 3.32 0.46 0.86
N GLU A 7 4.00 0.55 1.98
CA GLU A 7 5.03 -0.41 2.40
C GLU A 7 4.35 -1.55 3.18
N ILE A 8 4.69 -2.78 2.83
CA ILE A 8 4.21 -3.99 3.49
C ILE A 8 5.41 -4.78 4.00
N VAL A 9 5.57 -4.87 5.31
CA VAL A 9 6.58 -5.71 5.94
C VAL A 9 5.92 -7.01 6.35
N VAL A 10 6.48 -8.13 5.90
CA VAL A 10 5.98 -9.47 6.24
C VAL A 10 7.06 -10.33 6.88
N ASP A 11 6.64 -11.21 7.77
CA ASP A 11 7.42 -12.33 8.25
C ASP A 11 7.55 -13.38 7.14
N ALA A 12 8.78 -13.59 6.67
CA ALA A 12 9.10 -14.60 5.66
C ALA A 12 9.42 -15.98 6.29
N GLY A 13 9.29 -16.13 7.61
CA GLY A 13 9.66 -17.32 8.36
C GLY A 13 11.11 -17.27 8.82
N GLY A 14 11.80 -18.41 8.80
CA GLY A 14 13.18 -18.56 9.30
C GLY A 14 14.24 -17.67 8.64
N ASP A 15 13.89 -16.97 7.57
CA ASP A 15 14.76 -16.04 6.83
C ASP A 15 14.55 -14.56 7.23
N GLY A 16 13.74 -14.27 8.25
CA GLY A 16 13.49 -12.92 8.76
C GLY A 16 12.37 -12.17 8.03
N THR A 17 12.49 -10.85 7.90
CA THR A 17 11.44 -10.00 7.32
C THR A 17 11.65 -9.73 5.84
N ARG A 18 10.56 -9.60 5.07
CA ARG A 18 10.58 -9.09 3.69
C ARG A 18 9.72 -7.85 3.58
N THR A 19 10.25 -6.85 2.88
CA THR A 19 9.52 -5.60 2.58
C THR A 19 9.06 -5.62 1.14
N TYR A 20 7.79 -5.27 0.93
CA TYR A 20 7.17 -5.10 -0.37
C TYR A 20 6.61 -3.69 -0.49
N GLU A 21 6.56 -3.18 -1.70
CA GLU A 21 6.00 -1.87 -2.02
C GLU A 21 4.89 -2.01 -3.07
N VAL A 22 3.77 -1.33 -2.83
CA VAL A 22 2.71 -1.16 -3.84
C VAL A 22 2.44 0.34 -3.99
N ALA A 23 2.76 0.89 -5.16
CA ALA A 23 2.56 2.28 -5.50
C ALA A 23 1.44 2.50 -6.53
N ALA A 24 0.86 3.69 -6.59
CA ALA A 24 0.03 4.12 -7.70
C ALA A 24 0.92 4.45 -8.91
N SER A 25 0.93 3.61 -9.94
CA SER A 25 1.87 3.74 -11.06
C SER A 25 1.54 4.86 -12.07
N ARG A 26 0.35 5.47 -11.98
CA ARG A 26 -0.13 6.48 -12.94
C ARG A 26 -0.99 7.54 -12.26
N ALA A 27 -0.97 8.74 -12.82
CA ALA A 27 -1.81 9.86 -12.37
C ALA A 27 -3.29 9.47 -12.28
N GLY A 28 -3.93 9.88 -11.17
CA GLY A 28 -5.33 9.60 -10.90
C GLY A 28 -5.62 8.16 -10.43
N ARG A 29 -4.58 7.34 -10.23
CA ARG A 29 -4.69 6.08 -9.49
C ARG A 29 -4.33 6.30 -8.04
N ARG A 30 -4.76 5.38 -7.19
CA ARG A 30 -4.46 5.38 -5.75
C ARG A 30 -4.26 3.95 -5.27
N VAL A 31 -3.66 3.80 -4.11
CA VAL A 31 -3.57 2.50 -3.45
C VAL A 31 -4.72 2.34 -2.46
N GLU A 32 -5.32 1.15 -2.45
CA GLU A 32 -6.31 0.72 -1.46
C GLU A 32 -5.81 -0.49 -0.69
N VAL A 33 -6.03 -0.47 0.62
CA VAL A 33 -5.78 -1.61 1.50
C VAL A 33 -7.11 -2.12 2.02
N ALA A 34 -7.33 -3.42 1.93
CA ALA A 34 -8.49 -4.09 2.51
C ALA A 34 -8.05 -5.38 3.23
N THR A 35 -8.57 -5.60 4.43
CA THR A 35 -8.35 -6.86 5.16
C THR A 35 -9.65 -7.65 5.21
N ARG A 36 -9.67 -8.84 4.60
CA ARG A 36 -10.86 -9.71 4.56
C ARG A 36 -10.44 -11.18 4.60
N ARG A 37 -11.16 -11.99 5.37
CA ARG A 37 -10.96 -13.46 5.43
C ARG A 37 -9.51 -13.89 5.69
N GLY A 38 -8.80 -13.18 6.57
CA GLY A 38 -7.41 -13.50 6.93
C GLY A 38 -6.36 -13.12 5.87
N VAL A 39 -6.74 -12.34 4.85
CA VAL A 39 -5.85 -11.83 3.81
C VAL A 39 -5.89 -10.31 3.81
N VAL A 40 -4.71 -9.69 3.70
CA VAL A 40 -4.53 -8.28 3.38
C VAL A 40 -4.38 -8.16 1.87
N GLU A 41 -5.31 -7.45 1.24
CA GLU A 41 -5.26 -7.08 -0.17
C GLU A 41 -4.76 -5.64 -0.29
N VAL A 42 -3.74 -5.44 -1.12
CA VAL A 42 -3.22 -4.11 -1.47
C VAL A 42 -3.36 -3.93 -2.97
N SER A 43 -4.23 -3.01 -3.37
CA SER A 43 -4.61 -2.81 -4.77
C SER A 43 -4.29 -1.42 -5.25
N GLU A 44 -3.62 -1.32 -6.39
CA GLU A 44 -3.66 -0.10 -7.18
C GLU A 44 -5.00 -0.06 -7.91
N VAL A 45 -5.78 1.00 -7.66
CA VAL A 45 -7.09 1.20 -8.27
C VAL A 45 -7.10 2.44 -9.16
N THR A 46 -7.89 2.41 -10.22
CA THR A 46 -8.21 3.59 -11.01
C THR A 46 -9.01 4.59 -10.17
N ARG A 47 -9.17 5.82 -10.70
CA ARG A 47 -10.05 6.84 -10.11
C ARG A 47 -11.48 6.35 -9.87
N THR A 48 -11.98 5.42 -10.68
CA THR A 48 -13.32 4.83 -10.55
C THR A 48 -13.37 3.61 -9.63
N GLY A 49 -12.25 3.23 -9.01
CA GLY A 49 -12.16 2.10 -8.08
C GLY A 49 -11.90 0.74 -8.74
N THR A 50 -11.60 0.70 -10.04
CA THR A 50 -11.26 -0.57 -10.72
C THR A 50 -9.83 -0.97 -10.38
N SER A 51 -9.63 -2.16 -9.81
CA SER A 51 -8.28 -2.69 -9.53
C SER A 51 -7.50 -2.94 -10.82
N VAL A 52 -6.28 -2.43 -10.87
CA VAL A 52 -5.34 -2.64 -11.99
C VAL A 52 -4.34 -3.74 -11.64
N ARG A 53 -3.84 -3.72 -10.40
CA ARG A 53 -3.00 -4.78 -9.83
C ARG A 53 -3.34 -4.96 -8.36
N THR A 54 -3.26 -6.19 -7.88
CA THR A 54 -3.56 -6.54 -6.49
C THR A 54 -2.48 -7.48 -5.97
N ALA A 55 -1.81 -7.06 -4.89
CA ALA A 55 -0.98 -7.93 -4.08
C ALA A 55 -1.82 -8.50 -2.92
N ARG A 56 -1.51 -9.73 -2.50
CA ARG A 56 -2.18 -10.41 -1.40
C ARG A 56 -1.16 -10.96 -0.41
N PHE A 57 -1.40 -10.71 0.86
CA PHE A 57 -0.56 -11.16 1.96
C PHE A 57 -1.42 -11.88 2.99
N MET A 58 -0.94 -12.99 3.55
CA MET A 58 -1.62 -13.59 4.71
C MET A 58 -1.54 -12.61 5.88
N ALA A 59 -2.70 -12.24 6.44
CA ALA A 59 -2.75 -11.25 7.52
C ALA A 59 -1.93 -11.66 8.74
N SER A 60 -1.85 -12.97 9.02
CA SER A 60 -1.04 -13.53 10.11
C SER A 60 0.46 -13.33 9.94
N ARG A 61 0.95 -12.98 8.74
CA ARG A 61 2.36 -12.75 8.46
C ARG A 61 2.69 -11.29 8.22
N VAL A 62 1.71 -10.39 8.18
CA VAL A 62 1.98 -8.96 8.01
C VAL A 62 2.40 -8.38 9.36
N LEU A 63 3.63 -7.87 9.41
CA LEU A 63 4.21 -7.23 10.58
C LEU A 63 3.91 -5.72 10.60
N ALA A 64 3.91 -5.07 9.43
CA ALA A 64 3.58 -3.66 9.29
C ALA A 64 2.93 -3.34 7.94
N LEU A 65 2.05 -2.34 7.94
CA LEU A 65 1.45 -1.69 6.78
C LEU A 65 1.61 -0.19 6.96
N VAL A 66 2.44 0.45 6.13
CA VAL A 66 2.73 1.89 6.23
C VAL A 66 2.19 2.58 4.98
N GLU A 67 1.20 3.45 5.16
CA GLU A 67 0.66 4.27 4.08
C GLU A 67 1.46 5.57 3.96
N HIS A 68 2.09 5.81 2.81
CA HIS A 68 2.86 7.01 2.55
C HIS A 68 2.04 8.02 1.73
N PRO A 69 1.68 9.20 2.29
CA PRO A 69 1.08 10.27 1.51
C PRO A 69 2.11 10.86 0.55
N THR A 70 1.69 11.31 -0.63
CA THR A 70 2.58 12.00 -1.56
C THR A 70 2.80 13.45 -1.17
N GLU A 71 4.03 13.92 -1.38
CA GLU A 71 4.55 15.25 -1.05
C GLU A 71 3.76 16.45 -1.63
N ALA A 72 2.69 16.24 -2.39
CA ALA A 72 1.78 17.32 -2.81
C ALA A 72 1.00 17.96 -1.63
N ALA A 73 1.07 17.38 -0.43
CA ALA A 73 0.46 17.93 0.79
C ALA A 73 1.46 18.54 1.80
N GLU A 74 2.77 18.50 1.53
CA GLU A 74 3.72 19.38 2.21
C GLU A 74 3.81 20.69 1.41
N ALA A 75 2.79 21.53 1.59
CA ALA A 75 3.04 22.96 1.53
C ALA A 75 4.19 23.23 2.53
N ARG A 76 5.36 23.57 2.01
CA ARG A 76 6.51 24.00 2.81
C ARG A 76 6.03 25.04 3.83
N PRO A 77 6.33 24.92 5.13
CA PRO A 77 6.16 26.05 6.02
C PRO A 77 7.13 27.15 5.59
N GLY A 78 6.63 28.16 4.87
CA GLY A 78 7.41 29.30 4.41
C GLY A 78 7.00 29.97 3.08
N ASP A 79 5.71 29.99 2.72
CA ASP A 79 5.14 30.96 1.77
C ASP A 79 4.13 31.85 2.51
#